data_AF-A0A484S5P2-F1
#
_entry.id   AF-A0A484S5P2-F1
#
_cell.length_a   1.000
_cell.length_b   1.000
_cell.length_c   1.000
_cell.angle_alpha   90.00
_cell.angle_beta   90.00
_cell.angle_gamma   90.00
#
_symmetry.space_group_name_H-M   'P 1'
#
loop_
_entity.id
_entity.type
_entity.pdbx_description
1 polymer ?
#
loop_
_entity_poly.entity_id
_entity_poly.type
_entity_poly.pdbx_seq_one_letter_code
_entity_poly.pdbx_strand_id
1 'polypeptide(L)'
;MAARGLELSEEKTRITHIAEGFDFLGQTVRKYGRQCLTKPAKKSIKSLLDKVREIIKGNATATQAALIRLLNPVIRGWAVYHRHSAAKTTFNRVDDFIWHMLWRWAKRRHPAKGARWIKKRYFRTIGNRNGGFATKGSADGKTFGLRLFRAMTVAITRHIKVPAAANPFDPAWTKNLDRRRALKRSVKLFGASLWC
;
A
#
# COMPACT_ATOMS: atom_id res chain seq x y z
N MET A 1 -27.54 -19.93 -12.78
CA MET A 1 -26.26 -19.88 -13.54
C MET A 1 -26.24 -20.90 -14.67
N ALA A 2 -26.67 -22.14 -14.43
CA ALA A 2 -26.80 -23.18 -15.46
C ALA A 2 -27.65 -22.75 -16.69
N ALA A 3 -28.77 -22.05 -16.47
CA ALA A 3 -29.60 -21.50 -17.55
C ALA A 3 -28.88 -20.46 -18.43
N ARG A 4 -27.71 -19.96 -18.02
CA ARG A 4 -26.83 -19.06 -18.79
C ARG A 4 -25.53 -19.76 -19.24
N GLY A 5 -25.43 -21.09 -19.13
CA GLY A 5 -24.26 -21.87 -19.53
C GLY A 5 -23.02 -21.70 -18.64
N LEU A 6 -23.19 -21.27 -17.37
CA LEU A 6 -22.09 -21.09 -16.43
C LEU A 6 -22.17 -22.08 -15.27
N GLU A 7 -21.04 -22.71 -14.96
CA GLU A 7 -20.86 -23.67 -13.86
C GLU A 7 -19.82 -23.17 -12.86
N LEU A 8 -19.96 -23.61 -11.61
CA LEU A 8 -19.02 -23.30 -10.55
C LEU A 8 -17.80 -24.22 -10.64
N SER A 9 -16.61 -23.66 -10.51
CA SER A 9 -15.38 -24.46 -10.40
C SER A 9 -15.33 -25.10 -9.01
N GLU A 10 -15.32 -26.44 -8.95
CA GLU A 10 -15.23 -27.20 -7.70
C GLU A 10 -13.97 -26.85 -6.90
N GLU A 11 -12.84 -26.65 -7.58
CA GLU A 11 -11.57 -26.27 -6.94
C GLU A 11 -11.64 -24.90 -6.23
N LYS A 12 -12.37 -23.94 -6.80
CA LYS A 12 -12.44 -22.56 -6.30
C LYS A 12 -13.60 -22.35 -5.32
N THR A 13 -14.59 -23.25 -5.34
CA THR A 13 -15.82 -23.12 -4.56
C THR A 13 -15.69 -23.91 -3.27
N ARG A 14 -15.74 -23.22 -2.14
CA ARG A 14 -15.71 -23.85 -0.83
C ARG A 14 -16.55 -23.09 0.18
N ILE A 15 -17.18 -23.83 1.08
CA ILE A 15 -17.84 -23.29 2.26
C ILE A 15 -16.81 -23.33 3.39
N THR A 16 -16.50 -22.19 4.00
CA THR A 16 -15.54 -22.11 5.11
C THR A 16 -16.18 -21.47 6.33
N HIS A 17 -15.73 -21.88 7.52
CA HIS A 17 -16.19 -21.27 8.75
C HIS A 17 -15.62 -19.84 8.88
N ILE A 18 -16.39 -18.91 9.44
CA ILE A 18 -16.00 -17.49 9.55
C ILE A 18 -14.69 -17.29 10.35
N ALA A 19 -14.38 -18.20 11.27
CA ALA A 19 -13.15 -18.18 12.05
C ALA A 19 -11.92 -18.64 11.25
N GLU A 20 -12.09 -19.37 10.16
CA GLU A 20 -11.03 -19.69 9.19
C GLU A 20 -10.87 -18.55 8.18
N GLY A 21 -12.01 -18.04 7.71
CA GLY A 21 -12.09 -16.94 6.77
C GLY A 21 -11.86 -17.37 5.31
N PHE A 22 -11.77 -16.39 4.43
CA PHE A 22 -11.47 -16.60 3.02
C PHE A 22 -10.82 -15.35 2.41
N ASP A 23 -10.17 -15.54 1.26
CA ASP A 23 -9.58 -14.44 0.50
C ASP A 23 -10.57 -13.95 -0.57
N PHE A 24 -10.80 -12.64 -0.62
CA PHE A 24 -11.65 -11.98 -1.59
C PHE A 24 -11.04 -10.64 -1.99
N LEU A 25 -10.90 -10.40 -3.29
CA LEU A 25 -10.32 -9.15 -3.84
C LEU A 25 -8.99 -8.76 -3.15
N GLY A 26 -8.10 -9.73 -2.96
CA GLY A 26 -6.80 -9.50 -2.34
C GLY A 26 -6.82 -9.21 -0.84
N GLN A 27 -7.96 -9.37 -0.16
CA GLN A 27 -8.12 -9.22 1.28
C GLN A 27 -8.62 -10.53 1.91
N THR A 28 -8.12 -10.86 3.08
CA THR A 28 -8.63 -11.97 3.90
C THR A 28 -9.72 -11.43 4.81
N VAL A 29 -10.93 -11.99 4.69
CA VAL A 29 -12.07 -11.73 5.58
C VAL A 29 -12.09 -12.84 6.62
N ARG A 30 -11.93 -12.49 7.90
CA ARG A 30 -11.89 -13.48 8.99
C ARG A 30 -12.40 -12.90 10.30
N LYS A 31 -13.12 -13.71 11.09
CA LYS A 31 -13.48 -13.41 12.47
C LYS A 31 -12.35 -13.79 13.42
N TYR A 32 -11.87 -12.81 14.18
CA TYR A 32 -10.89 -12.95 15.25
C TYR A 32 -11.59 -12.69 16.59
N GLY A 33 -11.86 -13.76 17.35
CA GLY A 33 -12.66 -13.65 18.56
C GLY A 33 -14.04 -13.05 18.27
N ARG A 34 -14.33 -11.86 18.82
CA ARG A 34 -15.62 -11.16 18.62
C ARG A 34 -15.67 -10.27 17.38
N GLN A 35 -14.54 -10.00 16.72
CA GLN A 35 -14.45 -9.00 15.64
C GLN A 35 -14.18 -9.62 14.28
N CYS A 36 -14.94 -9.22 13.25
CA CYS A 36 -14.61 -9.53 11.86
C CYS A 36 -13.69 -8.44 11.30
N LEU A 37 -12.51 -8.85 10.84
CA LEU A 37 -11.52 -7.93 10.26
C LEU A 37 -11.20 -8.36 8.83
N THR A 38 -11.12 -7.37 7.95
CA THR A 38 -10.50 -7.53 6.63
C THR A 38 -9.04 -7.10 6.72
N LYS A 39 -8.12 -7.94 6.27
CA LYS A 39 -6.67 -7.67 6.23
C LYS A 39 -6.15 -7.93 4.82
N PRO A 40 -5.07 -7.29 4.35
CA PRO A 40 -4.46 -7.66 3.08
C PRO A 40 -4.08 -9.15 3.07
N ALA A 41 -4.49 -9.87 2.03
CA ALA A 41 -4.24 -11.30 1.93
C ALA A 41 -2.75 -11.60 1.76
N LYS A 42 -2.30 -12.74 2.29
CA LYS A 42 -0.90 -13.19 2.17
C LYS A 42 -0.44 -13.23 0.69
N LYS A 43 -1.31 -13.71 -0.21
CA LYS A 43 -1.06 -13.74 -1.65
C LYS A 43 -0.86 -12.33 -2.24
N SER A 44 -1.68 -11.35 -1.83
CA SER A 44 -1.55 -9.95 -2.28
C SER A 44 -0.25 -9.32 -1.79
N ILE A 45 0.13 -9.56 -0.53
CA ILE A 45 1.41 -9.07 0.04
C ILE A 45 2.59 -9.68 -0.72
N LYS A 46 2.56 -11.00 -0.95
CA LYS A 46 3.61 -11.71 -1.70
C LYS A 46 3.76 -11.14 -3.10
N SER A 47 2.66 -10.96 -3.82
CA SER A 47 2.66 -10.38 -5.18
C SER A 47 3.31 -8.99 -5.22
N LEU A 48 3.01 -8.11 -4.25
CA LEU A 48 3.70 -6.82 -4.15
C LEU A 48 5.21 -6.99 -3.94
N LEU A 49 5.60 -7.80 -2.96
CA LEU A 49 7.01 -7.97 -2.60
C LEU A 49 7.82 -8.63 -3.72
N ASP A 50 7.22 -9.55 -4.46
CA ASP A 50 7.83 -10.17 -5.63
C ASP A 50 8.03 -9.13 -6.74
N LYS A 51 7.01 -8.31 -7.05
CA LYS A 51 7.14 -7.20 -8.01
C LYS A 51 8.22 -6.20 -7.61
N VAL A 52 8.28 -5.83 -6.33
CA VAL A 52 9.34 -4.94 -5.80
C VAL A 52 10.72 -5.60 -5.95
N ARG A 53 10.82 -6.90 -5.65
CA ARG A 53 12.08 -7.66 -5.78
C ARG A 53 12.53 -7.70 -7.24
N GLU A 54 11.62 -7.95 -8.17
CA GLU A 54 11.89 -7.94 -9.62
C GLU A 54 12.42 -6.58 -10.07
N ILE A 55 11.76 -5.49 -9.68
CA ILE A 55 12.22 -4.12 -9.98
C ILE A 55 13.63 -3.89 -9.44
N ILE A 56 13.89 -4.25 -8.18
CA ILE A 56 15.21 -4.06 -7.55
C ILE A 56 16.30 -4.90 -8.25
N LYS A 57 16.00 -6.16 -8.61
CA LYS A 57 16.94 -7.06 -9.29
C LYS A 57 17.23 -6.60 -10.72
N GLY A 58 16.21 -6.25 -11.49
CA GLY A 58 16.35 -5.74 -12.86
C GLY A 58 17.08 -4.39 -12.93
N ASN A 59 17.09 -3.63 -11.82
CA ASN A 59 17.73 -2.32 -11.73
C ASN A 59 18.96 -2.36 -10.80
N ALA A 60 19.78 -3.40 -10.93
CA ALA A 60 20.97 -3.60 -10.11
C ALA A 60 21.98 -2.43 -10.18
N THR A 61 22.20 -1.86 -11.37
CA THR A 61 23.17 -0.78 -11.61
C THR A 61 22.53 0.61 -11.61
N ALA A 62 21.20 0.71 -11.57
CA ALA A 62 20.47 1.96 -11.64
C ALA A 62 20.86 2.97 -10.55
N THR A 63 20.60 4.25 -10.81
CA THR A 63 20.79 5.29 -9.79
C THR A 63 19.76 5.14 -8.67
N GLN A 64 20.11 5.60 -7.48
CA GLN A 64 19.19 5.61 -6.34
C GLN A 64 17.89 6.36 -6.67
N ALA A 65 17.98 7.47 -7.41
CA ALA A 65 16.83 8.27 -7.80
C ALA A 65 15.91 7.52 -8.76
N ALA A 66 16.46 6.88 -9.79
CA ALA A 66 15.69 6.06 -10.73
C ALA A 66 14.95 4.92 -10.00
N LEU A 67 15.64 4.22 -9.09
CA LEU A 67 15.04 3.14 -8.33
C LEU A 67 13.87 3.62 -7.45
N ILE A 68 13.99 4.78 -6.81
CA ILE A 68 12.89 5.37 -6.03
C ILE A 68 11.69 5.70 -6.93
N ARG A 69 11.94 6.28 -8.11
CA ARG A 69 10.87 6.63 -9.07
C ARG A 69 10.10 5.40 -9.56
N LEU A 70 10.77 4.27 -9.76
CA LEU A 70 10.13 3.02 -10.16
C LEU A 70 9.32 2.39 -9.02
N LEU A 71 9.85 2.41 -7.80
CA LEU A 71 9.21 1.75 -6.65
C LEU A 71 8.01 2.53 -6.09
N ASN A 72 8.08 3.87 -6.08
CA ASN A 72 7.08 4.71 -5.42
C ASN A 72 5.65 4.49 -5.93
N PRO A 73 5.37 4.49 -7.24
CA PRO A 73 4.01 4.27 -7.76
C PRO A 73 3.46 2.89 -7.37
N VAL A 74 4.31 1.86 -7.38
CA VAL A 74 3.91 0.48 -7.05
C VAL A 74 3.51 0.36 -5.58
N ILE A 75 4.36 0.83 -4.67
CA ILE A 75 4.10 0.78 -3.23
C ILE A 75 2.90 1.66 -2.87
N ARG A 76 2.82 2.87 -3.45
CA ARG A 76 1.73 3.81 -3.21
C ARG A 76 0.39 3.25 -3.68
N GLY A 77 0.32 2.74 -4.91
CA GLY A 77 -0.92 2.17 -5.46
C GLY A 77 -1.45 1.03 -4.58
N TRP A 78 -0.57 0.11 -4.17
CA TRP A 78 -0.96 -1.00 -3.31
C TRP A 78 -1.41 -0.55 -1.91
N ALA A 79 -0.70 0.41 -1.31
CA ALA A 79 -1.07 0.93 0.01
C ALA A 79 -2.40 1.71 -0.02
N VAL A 80 -2.63 2.49 -1.09
CA VAL A 80 -3.90 3.21 -1.29
C VAL A 80 -5.05 2.22 -1.49
N TYR A 81 -4.87 1.16 -2.27
CA TYR A 81 -5.88 0.12 -2.46
C TYR A 81 -6.31 -0.53 -1.14
N HIS A 82 -5.33 -0.89 -0.29
CA HIS A 82 -5.59 -1.56 0.99
C HIS A 82 -5.94 -0.63 2.16
N ARG A 83 -5.97 0.69 1.96
CA ARG A 83 -6.18 1.70 3.03
C ARG A 83 -7.51 1.55 3.80
N HIS A 84 -8.47 0.83 3.24
CA HIS A 84 -9.80 0.63 3.83
C HIS A 84 -9.87 -0.57 4.77
N SER A 85 -8.91 -1.49 4.64
CA SER A 85 -8.77 -2.69 5.46
C SER A 85 -7.96 -2.42 6.74
N ALA A 86 -7.93 -3.39 7.66
CA ALA A 86 -7.05 -3.36 8.83
C ALA A 86 -5.59 -3.68 8.40
N ALA A 87 -4.95 -2.75 7.70
CA ALA A 87 -3.67 -2.96 7.02
C ALA A 87 -2.45 -2.33 7.70
N LYS A 88 -2.60 -1.56 8.78
CA LYS A 88 -1.50 -0.76 9.33
C LYS A 88 -0.28 -1.59 9.74
N THR A 89 -0.50 -2.70 10.44
CA THR A 89 0.57 -3.63 10.82
C THR A 89 1.22 -4.27 9.59
N THR A 90 0.41 -4.65 8.60
CA THR A 90 0.91 -5.16 7.32
C THR A 90 1.76 -4.15 6.57
N PHE A 91 1.35 -2.87 6.53
CA PHE A 91 2.10 -1.80 5.88
C PHE A 91 3.48 -1.63 6.49
N ASN A 92 3.59 -1.69 7.81
CA ASN A 92 4.89 -1.64 8.50
C ASN A 92 5.77 -2.81 8.08
N ARG A 93 5.22 -4.02 8.10
CA ARG A 93 5.95 -5.23 7.72
C ARG A 93 6.41 -5.20 6.27
N VAL A 94 5.59 -4.68 5.36
CA VAL A 94 5.96 -4.47 3.95
C VAL A 94 7.10 -3.45 3.85
N ASP A 95 7.00 -2.30 4.52
CA ASP A 95 8.07 -1.30 4.54
C ASP A 95 9.40 -1.91 5.03
N ASP A 96 9.36 -2.75 6.08
CA ASP A 96 10.54 -3.43 6.62
C ASP A 96 11.13 -4.41 5.61
N PHE A 97 10.31 -5.24 4.94
CA PHE A 97 10.81 -6.14 3.91
C PHE A 97 11.48 -5.40 2.75
N ILE A 98 10.86 -4.31 2.29
CA ILE A 98 11.41 -3.48 1.21
C ILE A 98 12.73 -2.84 1.66
N TRP A 99 12.81 -2.37 2.91
CA TRP A 99 14.04 -1.83 3.48
C TRP A 99 15.18 -2.85 3.44
N HIS A 100 14.94 -4.10 3.82
CA HIS A 100 15.95 -5.17 3.76
C HIS A 100 16.39 -5.48 2.32
N MET A 101 15.47 -5.46 1.35
CA MET A 101 15.82 -5.63 -0.06
C MET A 101 16.72 -4.51 -0.57
N LEU A 102 16.40 -3.25 -0.22
CA LEU A 102 17.19 -2.08 -0.59
C LEU A 102 18.54 -2.05 0.12
N TRP A 103 18.61 -2.52 1.37
CA TRP A 103 19.87 -2.68 2.10
C TRP A 103 20.81 -3.64 1.37
N ARG A 104 20.30 -4.80 0.94
CA ARG A 104 21.07 -5.78 0.14
C ARG A 104 21.51 -5.18 -1.19
N TRP A 105 20.63 -4.46 -1.88
CA TRP A 105 20.96 -3.76 -3.12
C TRP A 105 22.10 -2.75 -2.91
N ALA A 106 22.05 -1.95 -1.84
CA ALA A 106 23.06 -0.96 -1.53
C ALA A 106 24.40 -1.59 -1.12
N LYS A 107 24.39 -2.66 -0.32
CA LYS A 107 25.59 -3.39 0.09
C LYS A 107 26.31 -4.01 -1.10
N ARG A 108 25.57 -4.64 -2.03
CA ARG A 108 26.14 -5.25 -3.24
C ARG A 108 26.90 -4.24 -4.10
N ARG A 109 26.47 -2.98 -4.15
CA ARG A 109 27.12 -1.94 -4.95
C ARG A 109 28.46 -1.47 -4.38
N HIS A 110 28.72 -1.74 -3.11
CA HIS A 110 29.90 -1.23 -2.40
C HIS A 110 30.54 -2.33 -1.56
N PRO A 111 31.12 -3.37 -2.18
CA PRO A 111 31.70 -4.50 -1.46
C PRO A 111 32.83 -4.08 -0.50
N ALA A 112 33.59 -3.04 -0.86
CA ALA A 112 34.70 -2.52 -0.06
C ALA A 112 34.29 -1.48 1.00
N LYS A 113 33.00 -1.13 1.13
CA LYS A 113 32.54 -0.12 2.10
C LYS A 113 31.78 -0.76 3.26
N GLY A 114 32.05 -0.29 4.47
CA GLY A 114 31.37 -0.76 5.68
C GLY A 114 29.89 -0.35 5.77
N ALA A 115 29.15 -1.05 6.61
CA ALA A 115 27.71 -0.83 6.82
C ALA A 115 27.36 0.61 7.24
N ARG A 116 28.19 1.25 8.08
CA ARG A 116 27.98 2.64 8.50
C ARG A 116 28.00 3.61 7.32
N TRP A 117 28.94 3.41 6.39
CA TRP A 117 29.05 4.23 5.18
C TRP A 117 27.83 4.04 4.28
N ILE A 118 27.40 2.79 4.07
CA ILE A 118 26.20 2.47 3.28
C ILE A 118 24.96 3.15 3.87
N LYS A 119 24.77 3.05 5.19
CA LYS A 119 23.67 3.71 5.91
C LYS A 119 23.71 5.22 5.67
N LYS A 120 24.85 5.88 5.88
CA LYS A 120 25.02 7.33 5.66
C LYS A 120 24.76 7.74 4.19
N ARG A 121 25.17 6.93 3.23
CA ARG A 121 25.08 7.23 1.79
C ARG A 121 23.65 7.12 1.24
N TYR A 122 22.92 6.07 1.63
CA TYR A 122 21.65 5.68 1.02
C TYR A 122 20.43 5.90 1.93
N PHE A 123 20.61 5.81 3.24
CA PHE A 123 19.53 5.81 4.24
C PHE A 123 19.62 7.07 5.09
N ARG A 124 19.05 8.17 4.56
CA ARG A 124 19.15 9.50 5.18
C ARG A 124 18.06 9.70 6.22
N THR A 125 18.38 10.51 7.20
CA THR A 125 17.39 11.13 8.08
C THR A 125 16.81 12.35 7.38
N ILE A 126 15.48 12.46 7.32
CA ILE A 126 14.78 13.63 6.78
C ILE A 126 13.71 14.03 7.81
N GLY A 127 13.89 15.21 8.42
CA GLY A 127 13.09 15.64 9.57
C GLY A 127 13.21 14.65 10.74
N ASN A 128 12.11 14.34 11.42
CA ASN A 128 12.09 13.42 12.57
C ASN A 128 12.18 11.93 12.18
N ARG A 129 12.38 11.60 10.90
CA ARG A 129 12.38 10.22 10.43
C ARG A 129 13.77 9.79 10.01
N ASN A 130 14.33 8.87 10.80
CA ASN A 130 15.65 8.28 10.59
C ASN A 130 15.60 7.09 9.61
N GLY A 131 16.65 6.94 8.81
CA GLY A 131 16.94 5.70 8.07
C GLY A 131 16.08 5.42 6.84
N GLY A 132 15.45 6.44 6.24
CA GLY A 132 14.68 6.28 5.01
C GLY A 132 15.57 6.21 3.77
N PHE A 133 15.25 5.32 2.83
CA PHE A 133 15.96 5.27 1.55
C PHE A 133 15.67 6.54 0.75
N ALA A 134 16.67 7.42 0.64
CA ALA A 134 16.47 8.76 0.10
C ALA A 134 17.75 9.36 -0.49
N THR A 135 17.57 10.20 -1.50
CA THR A 135 18.61 10.97 -2.18
C THR A 135 18.09 12.36 -2.55
N LYS A 136 18.98 13.24 -3.00
CA LYS A 136 18.56 14.43 -3.73
C LYS A 136 18.23 14.02 -5.18
N GLY A 137 17.09 14.48 -5.68
CA GLY A 137 16.74 14.49 -7.10
C GLY A 137 17.01 15.86 -7.69
N SER A 138 17.21 15.91 -9.01
CA SER A 138 17.26 17.14 -9.79
C SER A 138 16.23 17.02 -10.91
N ALA A 139 15.40 18.05 -11.09
CA ALA A 139 14.53 18.26 -12.24
C ALA A 139 14.43 19.77 -12.48
N ASP A 140 14.46 20.19 -13.75
CA ASP A 140 14.31 21.59 -14.17
C ASP A 140 15.22 22.57 -13.42
N GLY A 141 16.49 22.18 -13.22
CA GLY A 141 17.48 22.96 -12.48
C GLY A 141 17.26 23.06 -10.96
N LYS A 142 16.16 22.51 -10.43
CA LYS A 142 15.83 22.52 -9.00
C LYS A 142 16.18 21.20 -8.33
N THR A 143 16.89 21.30 -7.21
CA THR A 143 17.21 20.13 -6.38
C THR A 143 16.12 19.91 -5.34
N PHE A 144 15.55 18.71 -5.31
CA PHE A 144 14.51 18.33 -4.35
C PHE A 144 14.86 17.04 -3.60
N GLY A 145 14.25 16.83 -2.44
CA GLY A 145 14.39 15.60 -1.67
C GLY A 145 13.56 14.48 -2.26
N LEU A 146 14.21 13.43 -2.79
CA LEU A 146 13.53 12.25 -3.31
C LEU A 146 13.67 11.09 -2.32
N ARG A 147 12.53 10.58 -1.84
CA ARG A 147 12.47 9.50 -0.85
C ARG A 147 11.57 8.36 -1.29
N LEU A 148 11.91 7.17 -0.84
CA LEU A 148 11.02 6.02 -0.97
C LEU A 148 9.72 6.27 -0.20
N PHE A 149 8.61 5.99 -0.88
CA PHE A 149 7.29 6.03 -0.29
C PHE A 149 7.16 4.90 0.75
N ARG A 150 6.58 5.23 1.90
CA ARG A 150 6.32 4.27 2.98
C ARG A 150 4.84 3.96 3.05
N ALA A 151 4.47 2.70 2.90
CA ALA A 151 3.09 2.23 3.01
C ALA A 151 2.50 2.61 4.39
N MET A 152 3.31 2.57 5.45
CA MET A 152 2.90 2.97 6.80
C MET A 152 2.33 4.40 6.82
N THR A 153 2.75 5.30 5.95
CA THR A 153 2.29 6.69 5.98
C THR A 153 0.86 6.89 5.50
N VAL A 154 0.28 5.90 4.82
CA VAL A 154 -1.12 5.95 4.40
C VAL A 154 -2.02 5.84 5.62
N ALA A 155 -2.94 6.80 5.74
CA ALA A 155 -3.97 6.79 6.78
C ALA A 155 -5.05 5.75 6.44
N ILE A 156 -5.43 4.95 7.44
CA ILE A 156 -6.53 4.01 7.28
C ILE A 156 -7.84 4.79 7.20
N THR A 157 -8.65 4.52 6.16
CA THR A 157 -9.92 5.22 5.93
C THR A 157 -11.07 4.24 6.11
N ARG A 158 -11.89 4.45 7.14
CA ARG A 158 -13.07 3.61 7.40
C ARG A 158 -14.29 4.18 6.70
N HIS A 159 -15.08 3.31 6.07
CA HIS A 159 -16.36 3.67 5.47
C HIS A 159 -17.51 3.24 6.36
N ILE A 160 -18.49 4.11 6.50
CA ILE A 160 -19.74 3.83 7.21
C ILE A 160 -20.73 3.25 6.20
N LYS A 161 -21.28 2.06 6.48
CA LYS A 161 -22.29 1.41 5.63
C LYS A 161 -23.45 2.38 5.36
N VAL A 162 -23.90 2.43 4.10
CA VAL A 162 -25.14 3.13 3.74
C VAL A 162 -26.30 2.19 4.09
N PRO A 163 -27.34 2.66 4.80
CA PRO A 163 -28.52 1.85 5.07
C PRO A 163 -29.12 1.31 3.76
N ALA A 164 -29.54 0.05 3.75
CA ALA A 164 -30.08 -0.56 2.53
C ALA A 164 -31.36 0.13 2.03
N ALA A 165 -32.16 0.67 2.95
CA ALA A 165 -33.37 1.44 2.66
C ALA A 165 -33.10 2.89 2.22
N ALA A 166 -31.83 3.33 2.18
CA ALA A 166 -31.53 4.71 1.81
C ALA A 166 -31.80 4.94 0.33
N ASN A 167 -32.76 5.81 0.04
CA ASN A 167 -33.11 6.23 -1.31
C ASN A 167 -32.61 7.67 -1.56
N PRO A 168 -31.73 7.91 -2.55
CA PRO A 168 -31.26 9.25 -2.91
C PRO A 168 -32.35 10.25 -3.32
N PHE A 169 -33.49 9.75 -3.79
CA PHE A 169 -34.61 10.56 -4.29
C PHE A 169 -35.71 10.76 -3.25
N ASP A 170 -35.61 10.13 -2.09
CA ASP A 170 -36.56 10.31 -0.99
C ASP A 170 -36.13 11.51 -0.12
N PRO A 171 -36.97 12.55 0.03
CA PRO A 171 -36.69 13.74 0.85
C PRO A 171 -36.31 13.43 2.30
N ALA A 172 -36.75 12.29 2.86
CA ALA A 172 -36.39 11.89 4.22
C ALA A 172 -34.88 11.63 4.38
N TRP A 173 -34.18 11.27 3.29
CA TRP A 173 -32.76 10.91 3.31
C TRP A 173 -31.81 12.06 2.95
N THR A 174 -32.32 13.18 2.43
CA THR A 174 -31.51 14.27 1.86
C THR A 174 -30.50 14.81 2.87
N LYS A 175 -30.93 15.10 4.11
CA LYS A 175 -30.06 15.59 5.18
C LYS A 175 -28.93 14.62 5.54
N ASN A 176 -29.19 13.31 5.55
CA ASN A 176 -28.18 12.29 5.82
C ASN A 176 -27.14 12.21 4.69
N LEU A 177 -27.62 12.20 3.45
CA LEU A 177 -26.78 12.09 2.25
C LEU A 177 -25.94 13.34 2.04
N ASP A 178 -26.47 14.53 2.31
CA ASP A 178 -25.73 15.79 2.21
C ASP A 178 -24.67 15.90 3.29
N ARG A 179 -24.96 15.48 4.54
CA ARG A 179 -23.94 15.36 5.58
C ARG A 179 -22.81 14.42 5.17
N ARG A 180 -23.14 13.27 4.55
CA ARG A 180 -22.14 12.31 4.03
C ARG A 180 -21.32 12.90 2.87
N ARG A 181 -21.93 13.68 1.96
CA ARG A 181 -21.24 14.39 0.87
C ARG A 181 -20.28 15.45 1.42
N ALA A 182 -20.69 16.21 2.43
CA ALA A 182 -19.85 17.20 3.11
C ALA A 182 -18.65 16.55 3.81
N LEU A 183 -18.86 15.42 4.49
CA LEU A 183 -17.78 14.64 5.13
C LEU A 183 -16.80 14.03 4.12
N LYS A 184 -17.22 13.71 2.90
CA LYS A 184 -16.31 13.23 1.84
C LYS A 184 -15.41 14.35 1.30
N ARG A 185 -15.88 15.60 1.27
CA ARG A 185 -15.09 16.76 0.78
C ARG A 185 -13.93 17.14 1.70
N SER A 186 -13.98 16.81 3.00
CA SER A 186 -12.91 17.15 3.95
C SER A 186 -11.70 16.22 3.90
N VAL A 187 -11.79 15.08 3.20
CA VAL A 187 -10.63 14.19 2.96
C VAL A 187 -9.82 14.77 1.81
N LYS A 188 -9.05 15.84 2.09
CA LYS A 188 -7.94 16.25 1.22
C LYS A 188 -7.11 14.99 0.96
N LEU A 189 -6.90 14.64 -0.31
CA LEU A 189 -5.93 13.64 -0.73
C LEU A 189 -4.54 14.13 -0.29
N PHE A 190 -4.18 13.86 0.97
CA PHE A 190 -2.83 14.10 1.47
C PHE A 190 -1.87 13.25 0.64
N GLY A 191 -1.16 13.91 -0.28
CA GLY A 191 -0.17 13.28 -1.16
C GLY A 191 -0.38 13.48 -2.66
N ALA A 192 -1.41 14.20 -3.10
CA ALA A 192 -1.42 14.78 -4.44
C ALA A 192 -0.60 16.08 -4.44
N SER A 193 0.72 15.98 -4.22
CA SER A 193 1.59 16.93 -4.90
C SER A 193 1.45 16.58 -6.38
N LEU A 194 1.02 17.57 -7.18
CA LEU A 194 1.12 17.54 -8.63
C LEU A 194 2.45 16.90 -9.01
N TRP A 195 2.40 16.05 -10.04
CA TRP A 195 3.56 15.57 -10.76
C TRP A 195 4.69 16.61 -10.80
N CYS A 196 5.76 16.32 -10.06
CA CYS A 196 7.14 16.85 -10.16
C CYS A 196 8.03 15.95 -9.27
#